data_AF-A0A0A8IG78-F1
#
_entry.id   AF-A0A0A8IG78-F1
#
_cell.length_a   1.000
_cell.length_b   1.000
_cell.length_c   1.000
_cell.angle_alpha   90.00
_cell.angle_beta   90.00
_cell.angle_gamma   90.00
#
_symmetry.space_group_name_H-M   'P 1'
#
loop_
_entity.id
_entity.type
_entity.pdbx_description
1 polymer ?
#
loop_
_entity_poly.entity_id
_entity_poly.type
_entity_poly.pdbx_seq_one_letter_code
_entity_poly.pdbx_strand_id
1 'polypeptide(L)'
;NQEAFVNLGVVLNHAMTGQVSEKIPFGFWNRGGKYTECLLCVSNKLDSEGMVTGVFCFLQLASPELQQALHVQRLSEQTAVKRLKALAYIKRQIRNPLSGILFSRKMIEGTELGEEQKQLLHT
;
A
#
# COMPACT_ATOMS: atom_id res chain seq x y z
N ASN A 1 -6.19 7.10 15.84
CA ASN A 1 -5.23 6.97 16.96
C ASN A 1 -5.67 6.04 18.09
N GLN A 2 -6.96 5.68 18.22
CA GLN A 2 -7.40 4.75 19.27
C GLN A 2 -6.81 3.34 19.11
N GLU A 3 -6.75 2.82 17.88
CA GLU A 3 -6.17 1.51 17.59
C GLU A 3 -4.67 1.41 17.96
N ALA A 4 -3.86 2.41 17.60
CA ALA A 4 -2.44 2.46 17.97
C ALA A 4 -2.23 2.51 19.49
N PHE A 5 -3.10 3.23 20.22
CA PHE A 5 -3.06 3.28 21.68
C PHE A 5 -3.44 1.93 22.32
N VAL A 6 -4.47 1.26 21.81
CA VAL A 6 -4.87 -0.08 22.26
C VAL A 6 -3.77 -1.09 21.98
N ASN A 7 -3.20 -1.09 20.78
CA ASN A 7 -2.11 -1.99 20.40
C ASN A 7 -0.87 -1.78 21.29
N LEU A 8 -0.52 -0.52 21.59
CA LEU A 8 0.55 -0.23 22.55
C LEU A 8 0.23 -0.83 23.93
N GLY A 9 -0.99 -0.63 24.44
CA GLY A 9 -1.41 -1.20 25.72
C GLY A 9 -1.32 -2.73 25.75
N VAL A 10 -1.73 -3.40 24.68
CA VAL A 10 -1.62 -4.86 24.54
C VAL A 10 -0.15 -5.30 24.62
N VAL A 11 0.73 -4.65 23.86
CA VAL A 11 2.17 -4.96 23.84
C VAL A 11 2.81 -4.76 25.22
N LEU A 12 2.48 -3.67 25.92
CA LEU A 12 3.02 -3.40 27.25
C LEU A 12 2.53 -4.44 28.27
N ASN A 13 1.27 -4.84 28.21
CA ASN A 13 0.74 -5.90 29.08
C ASN A 13 1.41 -7.24 28.82
N HIS A 14 1.64 -7.61 27.55
CA HIS A 14 2.40 -8.82 27.23
C HIS A 14 3.80 -8.81 27.84
N ALA A 15 4.52 -7.68 27.71
CA ALA A 15 5.84 -7.54 28.32
C ALA A 15 5.79 -7.63 29.86
N MET A 16 4.75 -7.08 30.50
CA MET A 16 4.55 -7.22 31.95
C MET A 16 4.32 -8.68 32.38
N THR A 17 3.74 -9.53 31.52
CA THR A 17 3.59 -10.98 31.78
C THR A 17 4.84 -11.79 31.47
N GLY A 18 5.96 -11.14 31.14
CA GLY A 18 7.23 -11.80 30.79
C GLY A 18 7.36 -12.22 29.33
N GLN A 19 6.37 -11.90 28.49
CA GLN A 19 6.42 -12.16 27.05
C GLN A 19 7.09 -10.98 26.33
N VAL A 20 8.37 -11.12 26.01
CA VAL A 20 9.16 -10.09 25.30
C VAL A 20 8.86 -10.16 23.80
N SER A 21 8.57 -9.01 23.20
CA SER A 21 8.46 -8.87 21.74
C SER A 21 9.59 -7.98 21.24
N GLU A 22 10.45 -8.51 20.38
CA GLU A 22 11.70 -7.83 20.05
C GLU A 22 11.50 -6.58 19.18
N LYS A 23 10.59 -6.59 18.17
CA LYS A 23 10.44 -5.49 17.21
C LYS A 23 9.04 -5.42 16.60
N ILE A 24 8.23 -4.47 17.05
CA ILE A 24 6.85 -4.27 16.58
C ILE A 24 6.77 -2.99 15.74
N PRO A 25 6.17 -3.02 14.53
CA PRO A 25 5.92 -1.80 13.77
C PRO A 25 5.02 -0.84 14.55
N PHE A 26 5.47 0.39 14.76
CA PHE A 26 4.75 1.40 15.52
C PHE A 26 4.85 2.76 14.83
N GLY A 27 3.73 3.50 14.80
CA GLY A 27 3.67 4.82 14.17
C GLY A 27 3.02 5.83 15.08
N PHE A 28 3.61 7.02 15.18
CA PHE A 28 3.09 8.10 16.02
C PHE A 28 3.29 9.46 15.37
N TRP A 29 2.51 10.44 15.87
CA TRP A 29 2.67 11.84 15.51
C TRP A 29 3.63 12.49 16.48
N ASN A 30 4.75 13.01 15.98
CA ASN A 30 5.68 13.74 16.82
C ASN A 30 5.14 15.15 17.15
N ARG A 31 5.79 15.84 18.10
CA ARG A 31 5.39 17.20 18.51
C ARG A 31 5.41 18.23 17.37
N GLY A 32 6.14 17.96 16.29
CA GLY A 32 6.19 18.80 15.09
C GLY A 32 5.09 18.48 14.07
N GLY A 33 4.15 17.60 14.39
CA GLY A 33 3.05 17.23 13.48
C GLY A 33 3.47 16.32 12.33
N LYS A 34 4.67 15.73 12.35
CA LYS A 34 5.12 14.75 11.35
C LYS A 34 4.79 13.33 11.84
N TYR A 35 4.10 12.57 11.01
CA TYR A 35 3.91 11.13 11.23
C TYR A 35 5.24 10.41 11.05
N THR A 36 5.62 9.61 12.06
CA THR A 36 6.90 8.90 12.13
C THR A 36 6.63 7.42 12.36
N GLU A 37 7.15 6.58 11.46
CA GLU A 37 7.14 5.12 11.58
C GLU A 37 8.46 4.65 12.20
N CYS A 38 8.38 3.68 13.11
CA CYS A 38 9.51 3.13 13.85
C CYS A 38 9.24 1.68 14.24
N LEU A 39 10.26 1.01 14.78
CA LEU A 39 10.11 -0.25 15.49
C LEU A 39 10.09 0.03 16.99
N LEU A 40 9.01 -0.38 17.65
CA LEU A 40 8.90 -0.41 19.10
C LEU A 40 9.46 -1.73 19.61
N CYS A 41 10.41 -1.63 20.51
CA CYS A 41 10.99 -2.78 21.20
C CYS A 41 10.64 -2.66 22.68
N VAL A 42 10.08 -3.73 23.26
CA VAL A 42 9.62 -3.73 24.65
C VAL A 42 10.25 -4.91 25.38
N SER A 43 10.93 -4.61 26.47
CA SER A 43 11.59 -5.59 27.34
C SER A 43 11.05 -5.45 28.76
N ASN A 44 10.96 -6.56 29.48
CA ASN A 44 10.64 -6.54 30.90
C ASN A 44 11.84 -6.04 31.71
N LYS A 45 11.54 -5.34 32.81
CA LYS A 45 12.51 -4.99 33.84
C LYS A 45 12.38 -5.98 34.97
N LEU A 46 13.47 -6.68 35.28
CA LEU A 46 13.53 -7.66 36.36
C LEU A 46 14.24 -7.06 37.58
N ASP A 47 13.85 -7.47 38.78
CA ASP A 47 14.62 -7.24 40.00
C ASP A 47 15.69 -8.32 40.22
N SER A 48 16.38 -8.27 41.38
CA SER A 48 17.41 -9.25 41.77
C SER A 48 16.86 -10.67 41.98
N GLU A 49 15.55 -10.81 42.18
CA GLU A 49 14.87 -12.10 42.40
C GLU A 49 14.23 -12.63 41.10
N GLY A 50 14.36 -11.90 39.99
CA GLY A 50 13.83 -12.28 38.69
C GLY A 50 12.35 -11.92 38.49
N MET A 51 11.76 -11.13 39.38
CA MET A 51 10.36 -10.70 39.27
C MET A 51 10.24 -9.47 38.37
N VAL A 52 9.19 -9.43 37.54
CA VAL A 52 8.93 -8.30 36.65
C VAL A 52 8.46 -7.10 37.47
N THR A 53 9.30 -6.07 37.54
CA THR A 53 9.02 -4.80 38.24
C THR A 53 8.57 -3.69 37.30
N GLY A 54 8.63 -3.91 35.99
CA GLY A 54 8.17 -2.94 35.00
C GLY A 54 8.56 -3.32 33.58
N VAL A 55 8.51 -2.34 32.69
CA VAL A 55 8.85 -2.47 31.27
C VAL A 55 9.79 -1.34 30.83
N PHE A 56 10.71 -1.67 29.95
CA PHE A 56 11.60 -0.75 29.26
C PHE A 56 11.27 -0.78 27.77
N CYS A 57 11.08 0.41 27.18
CA CYS A 57 10.74 0.54 25.77
C CYS A 57 11.78 1.40 25.06
N PHE A 58 12.17 1.01 23.86
CA PHE A 58 12.95 1.86 22.96
C PHE A 58 12.32 1.91 21.58
N LEU A 59 12.42 3.09 20.95
CA LEU A 59 11.93 3.35 19.61
C LEU A 59 13.13 3.36 18.66
N GLN A 60 13.19 2.39 17.77
CA GLN A 60 14.20 2.33 16.72
C GLN A 60 13.64 2.99 15.45
N LEU A 61 14.17 4.17 15.12
CA LEU A 61 13.85 4.86 13.89
C LEU A 61 14.79 4.40 12.77
N ALA A 62 14.28 4.39 11.53
CA ALA A 62 15.13 4.24 10.35
C ALA A 62 16.15 5.38 10.26
N SER A 63 17.35 5.10 9.75
CA SER A 63 18.37 6.13 9.50
C SER A 63 17.85 7.19 8.52
N PRO A 64 18.40 8.42 8.52
CA PRO A 64 17.97 9.46 7.58
C PRO A 64 18.00 9.02 6.11
N GLU A 65 19.02 8.26 5.73
CA GLU A 65 19.20 7.73 4.37
C GLU A 65 18.12 6.71 4.03
N LEU A 66 17.82 5.80 4.97
CA LEU A 66 16.75 4.82 4.80
C LEU A 66 15.37 5.49 4.77
N GLN A 67 15.13 6.50 5.62
CA GLN A 67 13.88 7.27 5.61
C GLN A 67 13.68 7.97 4.25
N GLN A 68 14.74 8.53 3.67
CA GLN A 68 14.68 9.16 2.36
C GLN A 68 14.38 8.14 1.26
N ALA A 69 15.07 6.98 1.27
CA ALA A 69 14.84 5.91 0.30
C ALA A 69 13.39 5.39 0.36
N LEU A 70 12.87 5.15 1.57
CA LEU A 70 11.47 4.74 1.78
C LEU A 70 10.47 5.80 1.30
N HIS A 71 10.76 7.09 1.52
CA HIS A 71 9.91 8.16 1.02
C HIS A 71 9.85 8.19 -0.52
N VAL A 72 11.00 8.10 -1.18
CA VAL A 72 11.08 8.03 -2.65
C VAL A 72 10.37 6.79 -3.18
N GLN A 73 10.55 5.64 -2.55
CA GLN A 73 9.84 4.41 -2.89
C GLN A 73 8.31 4.60 -2.80
N ARG A 74 7.81 5.16 -1.69
CA ARG A 74 6.37 5.41 -1.51
C ARG A 74 5.79 6.36 -2.56
N LEU A 75 6.54 7.41 -2.94
CA LEU A 75 6.13 8.31 -4.02
C LEU A 75 6.09 7.60 -5.38
N SER A 76 7.07 6.74 -5.65
CA SER A 76 7.11 5.91 -6.86
C SER A 76 5.92 4.96 -6.93
N GLU A 77 5.63 4.25 -5.83
CA GLU A 77 4.47 3.34 -5.71
C GLU A 77 3.15 4.08 -5.94
N GLN A 78 2.95 5.24 -5.32
CA GLN A 78 1.76 6.06 -5.54
C GLN A 78 1.62 6.48 -6.99
N THR A 79 2.72 6.83 -7.65
CA THR A 79 2.74 7.20 -9.07
C THR A 79 2.39 6.01 -9.96
N ALA A 80 2.98 4.84 -9.67
CA ALA A 80 2.68 3.60 -10.37
C ALA A 80 1.20 3.21 -10.23
N VAL A 81 0.63 3.29 -9.02
CA VAL A 81 -0.80 3.04 -8.77
C VAL A 81 -1.69 4.01 -9.55
N LYS A 82 -1.36 5.30 -9.59
CA LYS A 82 -2.11 6.28 -10.39
C LYS A 82 -2.08 5.94 -11.88
N ARG A 83 -0.91 5.58 -12.41
CA ARG A 83 -0.74 5.15 -13.82
C ARG A 83 -1.53 3.88 -14.11
N LEU A 84 -1.48 2.88 -13.24
CA LEU A 84 -2.26 1.65 -13.38
C LEU A 84 -3.76 1.92 -13.40
N LYS A 85 -4.26 2.81 -12.54
CA LYS A 85 -5.67 3.22 -12.55
C LYS A 85 -6.07 3.88 -13.87
N ALA A 86 -5.24 4.78 -14.40
CA ALA A 86 -5.50 5.43 -15.69
C ALA A 86 -5.52 4.41 -16.84
N LEU A 87 -4.54 3.49 -16.89
CA LEU A 87 -4.50 2.43 -17.90
C LEU A 87 -5.71 1.49 -17.80
N ALA A 88 -6.09 1.09 -16.59
CA ALA A 88 -7.27 0.26 -16.37
C ALA A 88 -8.56 0.97 -16.82
N TYR A 89 -8.66 2.28 -16.56
CA TYR A 89 -9.76 3.10 -17.02
C TYR A 89 -9.83 3.15 -18.56
N ILE A 90 -8.71 3.46 -19.23
CA ILE A 90 -8.62 3.48 -20.69
C ILE A 90 -9.02 2.13 -21.28
N LYS A 91 -8.45 1.03 -20.78
CA LYS A 91 -8.78 -0.33 -21.21
C LYS A 91 -10.29 -0.61 -21.09
N ARG A 92 -10.90 -0.18 -19.99
CA ARG A 92 -12.35 -0.34 -19.76
C ARG A 92 -13.18 0.49 -20.75
N GLN A 93 -12.83 1.76 -20.94
CA GLN A 93 -13.61 2.67 -21.78
C GLN A 93 -13.53 2.35 -23.27
N ILE A 94 -12.37 1.87 -23.75
CA ILE A 94 -12.17 1.52 -25.17
C ILE A 94 -13.01 0.29 -25.59
N ARG A 95 -13.40 -0.57 -24.64
CA ARG A 95 -14.12 -1.82 -24.95
C ARG A 95 -15.42 -1.59 -25.72
N ASN A 96 -16.28 -0.69 -25.24
CA ASN A 96 -17.59 -0.48 -25.85
C ASN A 96 -17.50 0.16 -27.25
N PRO A 97 -16.71 1.23 -27.48
CA PRO A 97 -16.45 1.75 -28.82
C PRO A 97 -15.90 0.69 -29.78
N LEU A 98 -14.93 -0.12 -29.34
CA LEU A 98 -14.41 -1.21 -30.19
C LEU A 98 -15.48 -2.25 -30.53
N SER A 99 -16.30 -2.65 -29.56
CA SER A 99 -17.44 -3.54 -29.84
C SER A 99 -18.43 -2.93 -30.83
N GLY A 100 -18.68 -1.62 -30.73
CA GLY A 100 -19.53 -0.88 -31.68
C GLY A 100 -18.93 -0.85 -33.09
N ILE A 101 -17.64 -0.52 -33.22
CA ILE A 101 -16.94 -0.51 -34.52
C ILE A 101 -16.97 -1.91 -35.16
N LEU A 102 -16.68 -2.95 -34.37
CA LEU A 102 -16.72 -4.34 -34.85
C LEU A 102 -18.13 -4.76 -35.27
N PHE A 103 -19.16 -4.34 -34.54
CA PHE A 103 -20.55 -4.59 -34.90
C PHE A 103 -20.91 -3.91 -36.23
N SER A 104 -20.61 -2.61 -36.37
CA SER A 104 -20.89 -1.87 -37.61
C SER A 104 -20.18 -2.50 -38.81
N ARG A 105 -18.91 -2.91 -38.66
CA ARG A 105 -18.17 -3.64 -39.69
C ARG A 105 -18.90 -4.93 -40.11
N LYS A 106 -19.30 -5.77 -39.16
CA LYS A 106 -20.04 -7.01 -39.44
C LYS A 106 -21.37 -6.77 -40.14
N MET A 107 -22.09 -5.70 -39.77
CA MET A 107 -23.34 -5.33 -40.44
C MET A 107 -23.10 -4.92 -41.90
N ILE A 108 -22.04 -4.15 -42.18
CA ILE A 108 -21.67 -3.73 -43.53
C ILE A 108 -21.24 -4.93 -44.38
N GLU A 109 -20.44 -5.86 -43.83
CA GLU A 109 -20.03 -7.11 -44.50
C GLU A 109 -21.24 -7.97 -44.94
N GLY A 110 -22.39 -7.86 -44.27
CA GLY A 110 -23.63 -8.54 -44.64
C GLY A 110 -24.47 -7.86 -45.73
N THR A 111 -24.02 -6.71 -46.26
CA THR A 111 -24.69 -5.98 -47.35
C THR A 111 -24.04 -6.27 -48.71
N GLU A 112 -24.70 -5.87 -49.80
CA GLU A 112 -24.11 -5.97 -51.14
C GLU A 112 -23.01 -4.92 -51.33
N LEU A 113 -21.76 -5.35 -51.18
CA LEU A 113 -20.57 -4.53 -51.33
C LEU A 113 -19.90 -4.75 -52.68
N GLY A 114 -19.51 -3.66 -53.34
CA GLY A 114 -18.62 -3.70 -54.51
C GLY A 114 -17.19 -4.13 -54.15
N GLU A 115 -16.40 -4.50 -55.14
CA GLU A 115 -15.03 -5.01 -54.93
C GLU A 115 -14.09 -4.00 -54.25
N GLU A 116 -14.21 -2.70 -54.59
CA GLU A 116 -13.45 -1.64 -53.91
C GLU A 116 -13.86 -1.48 -52.43
N GLN A 117 -15.15 -1.61 -52.12
CA GLN A 117 -15.67 -1.48 -50.76
C GLN A 117 -15.25 -2.65 -49.86
N LYS A 118 -15.17 -3.86 -50.43
CA LYS A 118 -14.63 -5.04 -49.73
C LYS A 118 -13.15 -4.85 -49.37
N GLN A 119 -12.34 -4.32 -50.28
CA GLN A 119 -10.92 -4.05 -50.00
C GLN A 119 -10.73 -3.07 -48.83
N LEU A 120 -11.57 -2.02 -48.75
CA LEU A 120 -11.52 -1.03 -47.66
C LEU A 120 -11.87 -1.62 -46.28
N LEU A 121 -12.67 -2.68 -46.20
CA LEU A 121 -13.02 -3.32 -44.92
C LEU A 121 -11.94 -4.29 -44.42
N HIS A 122 -11.10 -4.81 -45.31
CA HIS A 122 -10.02 -5.75 -44.97
C HIS A 122 -8.69 -5.07 -44.60
N THR A 123 -8.59 -3.75 -44.79
CA THR A 123 -7.42 -2.93 -44.41
C THR A 123 -7.52 -2.48 -42.96
#